data_AF-A0A351L6R8-F1
#
_entry.id   AF-A0A351L6R8-F1
#
_cell.length_a   1.000
_cell.length_b   1.000
_cell.length_c   1.000
_cell.angle_alpha   90.00
_cell.angle_beta   90.00
_cell.angle_gamma   90.00
#
_symmetry.space_group_name_H-M   'P 1'
#
loop_
_entity.id
_entity.type
_entity.pdbx_description
1 polymer ?
#
loop_
_entity_poly.entity_id
_entity_poly.type
_entity_poly.pdbx_seq_one_letter_code
_entity_poly.pdbx_strand_id
1 'polypeptide(L)'
;MAEKAMVSCQIPQDWKAKIEHLAAERKKEPSQIIYEALAQYLGEDVNSNDSRLNALEAEVTTLRGSISQLELIVKELQQRSHVVSTSSNSSAASVGISPIQSVQPFADEDFIEDEPDEILIDFLPPEER
;
A
#
# COMPACT_ATOMS: atom_id res chain seq x y z
N MET A 1 5.06 -5.42 -50.21
CA MET A 1 6.21 -4.51 -50.08
C MET A 1 5.65 -3.09 -50.14
N ALA A 2 5.63 -2.36 -49.04
CA ALA A 2 5.10 -1.01 -49.01
C ALA A 2 6.16 -0.05 -49.59
N GLU A 3 5.82 0.62 -50.68
CA GLU A 3 6.68 1.62 -51.31
C GLU A 3 6.73 2.86 -50.39
N LYS A 4 7.92 3.24 -49.95
CA LYS A 4 8.09 4.40 -49.05
C LYS A 4 7.99 5.67 -49.88
N ALA A 5 6.78 6.24 -49.98
CA ALA A 5 6.55 7.51 -50.64
C ALA A 5 7.37 8.63 -49.96
N MET A 6 8.22 9.31 -50.73
CA MET A 6 8.96 10.48 -50.26
C MET A 6 8.12 11.73 -50.46
N VAL A 7 7.75 12.38 -49.35
CA VAL A 7 7.01 13.64 -49.36
C VAL A 7 7.93 14.75 -48.87
N SER A 8 8.07 15.81 -49.67
CA SER A 8 8.77 17.03 -49.29
C SER A 8 7.74 18.09 -48.90
N CYS A 9 7.89 18.71 -47.73
CA CYS A 9 7.04 19.81 -47.28
C CYS A 9 7.90 20.90 -46.65
N GLN A 10 7.43 22.14 -46.74
CA GLN A 10 7.99 23.26 -45.99
C GLN A 10 7.21 23.42 -44.70
N ILE A 11 7.91 23.29 -43.57
CA ILE A 11 7.37 23.50 -42.24
C ILE A 11 7.91 24.81 -41.65
N PRO A 12 7.10 25.56 -40.89
CA PRO A 12 7.58 26.73 -40.16
C PRO A 12 8.78 26.40 -39.27
N GLN A 13 9.71 27.36 -39.13
CA GLN A 13 10.94 27.16 -38.36
C GLN A 13 10.67 26.84 -36.89
N ASP A 14 9.67 27.48 -36.29
CA ASP A 14 9.24 27.21 -34.91
C ASP A 14 8.80 25.76 -34.69
N TRP A 15 8.17 25.16 -35.71
CA TRP A 15 7.72 23.77 -35.65
C TRP A 15 8.90 22.82 -35.78
N LYS A 16 9.85 23.14 -36.67
CA LYS A 16 11.09 22.37 -36.81
C LYS A 16 11.85 22.31 -35.48
N ALA A 17 12.01 23.44 -34.80
CA ALA A 17 12.66 23.50 -33.50
C ALA A 17 11.93 22.64 -32.43
N LYS A 18 10.60 22.68 -32.41
CA LYS A 18 9.80 21.83 -31.50
C LYS A 18 9.95 20.35 -31.80
N ILE A 19 9.95 19.96 -33.07
CA ILE A 19 10.13 18.56 -33.48
C ILE A 19 11.51 18.06 -33.08
N GLU A 20 12.56 18.85 -33.30
CA GLU A 20 13.93 18.53 -32.89
C GLU A 20 14.06 18.38 -31.37
N HIS A 21 13.43 19.27 -30.60
CA HIS A 21 13.38 19.17 -29.14
C HIS A 21 12.69 17.86 -28.69
N LEU A 22 11.51 17.57 -29.24
CA LEU A 22 10.75 16.35 -28.91
C LEU A 22 11.51 15.08 -29.33
N ALA A 23 12.22 15.12 -30.45
CA ALA A 23 13.09 14.05 -30.92
C ALA A 23 14.23 13.77 -29.93
N ALA A 24 14.89 14.83 -29.43
CA ALA A 24 15.94 14.71 -28.43
C ALA A 24 15.43 14.17 -27.08
N GLU A 25 14.31 14.68 -26.60
CA GLU A 25 13.68 14.26 -25.34
C GLU A 25 13.29 12.77 -25.37
N ARG A 26 12.69 12.33 -26.49
CA ARG A 26 12.23 10.95 -26.66
C ARG A 26 13.29 10.00 -27.21
N LYS A 27 14.51 10.48 -27.49
CA LYS A 27 15.62 9.74 -28.12
C LYS A 27 15.18 9.04 -29.43
N LYS A 28 14.40 9.75 -30.25
CA LYS A 28 13.88 9.26 -31.53
C LYS A 28 14.33 10.18 -32.66
N GLU A 29 14.28 9.67 -33.89
CA GLU A 29 14.50 10.48 -35.08
C GLU A 29 13.34 11.48 -35.29
N PRO A 30 13.61 12.72 -35.76
CA PRO A 30 12.58 13.71 -36.07
C PRO A 30 11.49 13.18 -37.01
N SER A 31 11.88 12.34 -37.98
CA SER A 31 10.93 11.69 -38.90
C SER A 31 9.91 10.82 -38.17
N GLN A 32 10.32 10.12 -37.11
CA GLN A 32 9.46 9.25 -36.33
C GLN A 32 8.48 10.04 -35.47
N ILE A 33 8.89 11.20 -34.95
CA ILE A 33 7.98 12.15 -34.28
C ILE A 33 6.92 12.66 -35.25
N ILE A 34 7.30 12.97 -36.49
CA ILE A 34 6.35 13.40 -37.53
C ILE A 34 5.35 12.28 -37.88
N TYR A 35 5.83 11.04 -38.05
CA TYR A 35 4.94 9.91 -38.28
C TYR A 35 3.99 9.66 -37.12
N GLU A 36 4.47 9.72 -35.87
CA GLU A 36 3.61 9.61 -34.68
C GLU A 36 2.55 10.71 -34.62
N ALA A 37 2.94 11.96 -34.90
CA ALA A 37 2.00 13.08 -34.92
C ALA A 37 0.95 12.94 -36.04
N LEU A 38 1.35 12.47 -37.23
CA LEU A 38 0.44 12.22 -38.34
C LEU A 38 -0.50 11.04 -38.04
N ALA A 39 0.02 9.95 -37.47
CA ALA A 39 -0.79 8.81 -37.03
C ALA A 39 -1.85 9.27 -36.02
N GLN A 40 -1.45 10.03 -35.00
CA GLN A 40 -2.37 10.60 -34.01
C GLN A 40 -3.42 11.52 -34.64
N TYR A 41 -3.02 12.40 -35.57
CA TYR A 41 -3.94 13.28 -36.28
C TYR A 41 -4.97 12.50 -37.11
N LEU A 42 -4.55 11.38 -37.71
CA LEU A 42 -5.41 10.50 -38.50
C LEU A 42 -6.25 9.53 -37.63
N GLY A 43 -6.12 9.59 -36.31
CA GLY A 43 -6.84 8.73 -35.37
C GLY A 43 -6.25 7.32 -35.24
N GLU A 44 -5.04 7.08 -35.75
CA GLU A 44 -4.26 5.91 -35.34
C GLU A 44 -3.73 6.17 -33.93
N ASP A 45 -4.35 5.52 -32.96
CA ASP A 45 -3.96 5.68 -31.57
C ASP A 45 -2.65 4.94 -31.28
N VAL A 46 -1.57 5.70 -31.22
CA VAL A 46 -0.24 5.21 -30.78
C VAL A 46 -0.17 5.12 -29.25
N ASN A 47 -1.26 5.40 -28.52
CA ASN A 47 -1.29 5.25 -27.07
C ASN A 47 -1.53 3.81 -26.64
N SER A 48 -0.45 3.02 -26.66
CA SER A 48 -0.30 1.87 -25.76
C SER A 48 -0.33 2.28 -24.27
N ASN A 49 -0.31 3.58 -23.96
CA ASN A 49 -0.37 4.13 -22.62
C ASN A 49 -1.73 3.98 -21.94
N ASP A 50 -2.84 3.82 -22.68
CA ASP A 50 -4.15 3.63 -22.07
C ASP A 50 -4.18 2.37 -21.21
N SER A 51 -3.56 1.28 -21.68
CA SER A 51 -3.50 0.05 -20.89
C SER A 51 -2.73 0.21 -19.57
N ARG A 52 -1.61 0.96 -19.59
CA ARG A 52 -0.77 1.18 -18.40
C ARG A 52 -1.40 2.19 -17.44
N LEU A 53 -2.07 3.20 -17.98
CA LEU A 53 -2.84 4.17 -17.20
C LEU A 53 -4.04 3.49 -16.52
N ASN A 54 -4.79 2.67 -17.27
CA ASN A 54 -5.93 1.91 -16.75
C ASN A 54 -5.48 0.91 -15.67
N ALA A 55 -4.35 0.23 -15.87
CA ALA A 55 -3.77 -0.65 -14.86
C ALA A 55 -3.38 0.12 -13.58
N LEU A 56 -2.78 1.29 -13.73
CA LEU A 56 -2.41 2.14 -12.60
C LEU A 56 -3.65 2.68 -11.86
N GLU A 57 -4.70 3.05 -12.58
CA GLU A 57 -5.96 3.51 -11.99
C GLU A 57 -6.65 2.38 -11.20
N ALA A 58 -6.64 1.15 -11.72
CA ALA A 58 -7.13 -0.03 -11.03
C ALA A 58 -6.33 -0.33 -9.75
N GLU A 59 -5.00 -0.22 -9.82
CA GLU A 59 -4.11 -0.43 -8.67
C GLU A 59 -4.34 0.62 -7.57
N VAL A 60 -4.44 1.90 -7.94
CA VAL A 60 -4.76 2.99 -7.00
C VAL A 60 -6.13 2.78 -6.35
N THR A 61 -7.13 2.31 -7.12
CA THR A 61 -8.46 2.01 -6.58
C THR A 61 -8.42 0.88 -5.55
N THR A 62 -7.64 -0.16 -5.84
CA THR A 62 -7.44 -1.30 -4.92
C THR A 62 -6.75 -0.85 -3.63
N LEU A 63 -5.66 -0.09 -3.74
CA LEU A 63 -4.95 0.49 -2.59
C LEU A 63 -5.86 1.34 -1.71
N ARG A 64 -6.69 2.20 -2.30
CA ARG A 64 -7.66 3.02 -1.55
C ARG A 64 -8.69 2.16 -0.82
N GLY A 65 -9.15 1.08 -1.45
CA GLY A 65 -10.03 0.10 -0.82
C GLY A 65 -9.39 -0.59 0.39
N SER A 66 -8.14 -1.05 0.24
CA SER A 66 -7.37 -1.66 1.32
C SER A 66 -7.13 -0.71 2.49
N ILE A 67 -6.76 0.55 2.21
CA ILE A 67 -6.59 1.58 3.25
C ILE A 67 -7.89 1.81 4.01
N SER A 68 -9.02 1.93 3.30
CA SER A 68 -10.33 2.14 3.93
C SER A 68 -10.74 0.97 4.84
N GLN A 69 -10.45 -0.27 4.43
CA GLN A 69 -10.68 -1.46 5.26
C GLN A 69 -9.77 -1.45 6.50
N LEU A 70 -8.49 -1.11 6.32
CA LEU A 70 -7.54 -1.04 7.42
C LEU A 70 -7.95 0.03 8.46
N GLU A 71 -8.41 1.19 8.00
CA GLU A 71 -8.95 2.24 8.88
C GLU A 71 -10.15 1.77 9.69
N LEU A 72 -11.02 0.96 9.09
CA LEU A 72 -12.19 0.41 9.77
C LEU A 72 -11.78 -0.58 10.86
N ILE A 73 -10.85 -1.49 10.54
CA ILE A 73 -10.29 -2.47 11.50
C ILE A 73 -9.61 -1.74 12.65
N VAL A 74 -8.80 -0.72 12.38
CA VAL A 74 -8.12 0.07 13.43
C VAL A 74 -9.14 0.77 14.34
N LYS A 75 -10.18 1.38 13.78
CA LYS A 75 -11.25 2.00 14.58
C LYS A 75 -11.97 0.97 15.46
N GLU A 76 -12.24 -0.22 14.94
CA GLU A 76 -12.87 -1.30 15.71
C GLU A 76 -11.96 -1.79 16.86
N LEU A 77 -10.67 -2.00 16.59
CA LEU A 77 -9.71 -2.42 17.60
C LEU A 77 -9.52 -1.35 18.69
N GLN A 78 -9.49 -0.07 18.32
CA GLN A 78 -9.45 1.03 19.28
C GLN A 78 -10.69 1.04 20.18
N GLN A 79 -11.89 0.85 19.62
CA GLN A 79 -13.12 0.75 20.40
C GLN A 79 -13.08 -0.44 21.37
N ARG A 80 -12.65 -1.63 20.91
CA ARG A 80 -12.51 -2.83 21.75
C ARG A 80 -11.49 -2.64 22.88
N SER A 81 -10.36 -2.00 22.60
CA SER A 81 -9.33 -1.66 23.60
C SER A 81 -9.90 -0.76 24.71
N HIS A 82 -10.64 0.29 24.35
CA HIS A 82 -11.28 1.17 25.33
C HIS A 82 -12.35 0.46 26.20
N VAL A 83 -13.07 -0.52 25.64
CA VAL A 83 -14.06 -1.32 26.39
C VAL A 83 -13.36 -2.28 27.37
N VAL A 84 -12.24 -2.90 26.98
CA VAL A 84 -11.46 -3.77 27.88
C VAL A 84 -10.85 -2.97 29.03
N SER A 85 -10.29 -1.78 28.77
CA SER A 85 -9.71 -0.93 29.82
C SER A 85 -10.73 -0.31 30.78
N THR A 86 -12.00 -0.16 30.36
CA THR A 86 -13.07 0.31 31.25
C THR A 86 -13.72 -0.83 32.04
N SER A 87 -13.73 -2.05 31.48
CA SER A 87 -14.26 -3.23 32.16
C SER A 87 -13.31 -3.77 33.24
N SER A 88 -11.98 -3.63 33.09
CA SER A 88 -11.00 -3.99 34.13
C SER A 88 -10.91 -3.00 35.29
N ASN A 89 -11.46 -1.78 35.14
CA ASN A 89 -11.52 -0.78 36.21
C ASN A 89 -12.86 -0.78 36.97
N SER A 90 -13.85 -1.58 36.53
CA SER A 90 -15.21 -1.59 37.10
C SER A 90 -15.44 -2.67 38.19
N SER A 91 -14.42 -3.46 38.54
CA SER A 91 -14.48 -4.46 39.62
C SER A 91 -13.73 -4.06 40.89
N ALA A 92 -13.26 -2.80 41.00
CA ALA A 92 -12.55 -2.31 42.17
C ALA A 92 -13.11 -0.97 42.69
N ALA A 93 -14.42 -0.90 42.95
CA ALA A 93 -15.00 0.20 43.73
C ALA A 93 -16.33 -0.19 44.37
N SER A 94 -16.30 -0.95 45.47
CA SER A 94 -17.16 -0.70 46.64
C SER A 94 -16.90 -1.73 47.75
N VAL A 95 -15.78 -1.58 48.47
CA VAL A 95 -15.78 -1.82 49.93
C VAL A 95 -15.01 -0.66 50.52
N GLY A 96 -15.74 0.22 51.21
CA GLY A 96 -15.18 1.37 51.89
C GLY A 96 -14.42 0.98 53.14
N ILE A 97 -13.73 1.99 53.67
CA ILE A 97 -13.08 2.14 54.98
C ILE A 97 -11.54 1.96 54.94
N SER A 98 -10.87 3.08 55.23
CA SER A 98 -9.42 3.33 55.24
C SER A 98 -8.74 2.86 56.56
N PRO A 99 -7.50 3.28 56.88
CA PRO A 99 -6.24 2.57 56.68
C PRO A 99 -5.58 2.13 58.02
N ILE A 100 -4.92 0.97 58.08
CA ILE A 100 -4.08 0.60 59.24
C ILE A 100 -2.76 -0.02 58.77
N GLN A 101 -1.68 0.52 59.35
CA GLN A 101 -0.27 0.13 59.26
C GLN A 101 -0.05 -1.36 59.57
N SER A 102 1.07 -1.94 59.07
CA SER A 102 2.18 -2.43 59.91
C SER A 102 2.88 -3.70 59.36
N VAL A 103 4.22 -3.65 59.38
CA VAL A 103 5.28 -4.70 59.39
C VAL A 103 5.59 -5.55 58.14
N GLN A 104 6.86 -5.44 57.71
CA GLN A 104 7.69 -6.38 56.91
C GLN A 104 7.81 -7.80 57.57
N PRO A 105 8.78 -8.68 57.21
CA PRO A 105 9.08 -9.38 55.95
C PRO A 105 9.31 -10.91 56.18
N PHE A 106 8.90 -11.80 55.28
CA PHE A 106 9.37 -13.21 55.24
C PHE A 106 9.34 -13.65 53.75
N ALA A 107 10.48 -13.81 53.06
CA ALA A 107 11.36 -14.98 53.11
C ALA A 107 10.56 -16.28 52.92
N ASP A 108 10.39 -16.74 51.68
CA ASP A 108 11.25 -17.75 51.08
C ASP A 108 10.70 -18.17 49.72
N GLU A 109 11.63 -18.66 48.92
CA GLU A 109 11.49 -19.40 47.67
C GLU A 109 10.11 -19.98 47.40
N ASP A 110 9.50 -19.55 46.29
CA ASP A 110 9.00 -20.46 45.28
C ASP A 110 9.10 -19.74 43.95
N PHE A 111 10.08 -20.18 43.17
CA PHE A 111 10.20 -19.94 41.74
C PHE A 111 8.81 -20.10 41.12
N ILE A 112 8.21 -19.03 40.59
CA ILE A 112 7.10 -19.22 39.67
C ILE A 112 7.76 -19.75 38.40
N GLU A 113 7.91 -21.08 38.33
CA GLU A 113 8.12 -21.79 37.07
C GLU A 113 6.89 -21.53 36.23
N ASP A 114 6.93 -20.42 35.50
CA ASP A 114 6.02 -20.12 34.40
C ASP A 114 6.43 -21.06 33.26
N GLU A 115 6.15 -22.36 33.44
CA GLU A 115 6.22 -23.32 32.34
C GLU A 115 5.29 -22.77 31.24
N PRO A 116 5.80 -22.54 30.01
CA PRO A 116 4.95 -22.08 28.94
C PRO A 116 3.90 -23.16 28.65
N ASP A 117 2.62 -22.81 28.82
CA ASP A 117 1.47 -23.66 28.51
C ASP A 117 1.66 -24.37 27.16
N GLU A 118 1.48 -25.69 27.17
CA GLU A 118 1.76 -26.67 26.10
C GLU A 118 0.90 -26.52 24.82
N ILE A 119 0.73 -25.31 24.30
CA ILE A 119 -0.10 -25.06 23.11
C ILE A 119 0.64 -25.26 21.77
N LEU A 120 1.88 -25.75 21.79
CA LEU A 120 2.71 -25.96 20.59
C LEU A 120 2.76 -27.41 20.07
N ILE A 121 2.25 -28.40 20.80
CA ILE A 121 2.24 -29.81 20.37
C ILE A 121 1.12 -30.14 19.37
N ASP A 122 0.07 -29.33 19.30
CA ASP A 122 -1.04 -29.54 18.37
C ASP A 122 -0.70 -29.20 16.91
N PHE A 123 0.41 -28.48 16.68
CA PHE A 123 0.85 -28.08 15.34
C PHE A 123 1.97 -28.95 14.77
N LEU A 124 2.47 -29.93 15.53
CA LEU A 124 3.49 -30.85 15.04
C LEU A 124 2.86 -32.01 14.25
N PRO A 125 3.45 -32.38 13.10
CA PRO A 125 3.04 -33.57 12.37
C PRO A 125 3.25 -34.82 13.25
N PRO A 126 2.48 -35.90 13.04
CA PRO A 126 2.45 -37.07 13.94
C PRO A 126 3.79 -37.83 14.08
N GLU A 127 4.79 -37.48 13.27
CA GLU A 127 6.15 -38.03 13.33
C GLU A 127 7.04 -37.32 14.37
N GLU A 128 6.62 -36.14 14.84
CA GLU A 128 7.37 -35.25 15.75
C GLU A 128 6.60 -34.96 17.05
N ARG A 129 5.52 -35.71 17.33
CA ARG A 129 4.79 -35.72 18.61
C ARG A 129 5.45 -36.64 19.64
#